data_AF-A0A382JJK8-F1
#
_entry.id   AF-A0A382JJK8-F1
#
_cell.length_a   1.000
_cell.length_b   1.000
_cell.length_c   1.000
_cell.angle_alpha   90.00
_cell.angle_beta   90.00
_cell.angle_gamma   90.00
#
_symmetry.space_group_name_H-M   'P 1'
#
loop_
_entity.id
_entity.type
_entity.pdbx_description
1 polymer ?
#
loop_
_entity_poly.entity_id
_entity_poly.type
_entity_poly.pdbx_seq_one_letter_code
_entity_poly.pdbx_strand_id
1 'polypeptide(L)'
;MPECRGCGVNSRRSWCEICDIVVPHITGQDSNMIESPAAVERTRHELGHPDTRPNRIWSAIRRLDSPEAEWAMNAQPNNSITRISGAPSKWEMDDEDEDIMDSGSIRHASTARLRRLQRGGVLPDGSHLSWADGRFHLDGIPLDVPYHGLRKIMRRTRGIQNVDWKKLLLSVSLACTKHQTRRELRAGQHGRETTIHPTAMMRLDGDPRRVPNFMRAMGLPRWGLPTERSRYRPDWFRGTSWMDAWDSLRPLDVHDMDDMMVPMALYIKNGRLQLRVRRNGGWRRLEVESHPAVWARLATWSLSPPGTSDHGGGHHQRLRCLQQSLFADSEIDLISKEDRRGVKMLSGIIQENDNVDVDRGNGGFVV
;
A
#
# COMPACT_ATOMS: atom_id res chain seq x y z
N MET A 1 14.85 -14.03 -30.58
CA MET A 1 13.84 -13.06 -30.10
C MET A 1 13.55 -13.40 -28.65
N PRO A 2 13.27 -12.42 -27.76
CA PRO A 2 12.93 -12.76 -26.39
C PRO A 2 11.60 -13.53 -26.33
N GLU A 3 11.50 -14.47 -25.40
CA GLU A 3 10.27 -15.22 -25.15
C GLU A 3 9.37 -14.47 -24.16
N CYS A 4 8.06 -14.57 -24.35
CA CYS A 4 7.08 -14.05 -23.41
C CYS A 4 7.20 -14.77 -22.06
N ARG A 5 7.27 -14.01 -20.96
CA ARG A 5 7.38 -14.53 -19.58
C ARG A 5 6.18 -15.38 -19.13
N GLY A 6 5.01 -15.17 -19.73
CA GLY A 6 3.79 -15.91 -19.42
C GLY A 6 3.69 -17.24 -20.17
N CYS A 7 3.70 -17.20 -21.50
CA CYS A 7 3.42 -18.38 -22.35
C CYS A 7 4.62 -18.93 -23.10
N GLY A 8 5.78 -18.28 -23.07
CA GLY A 8 7.01 -18.72 -23.76
C GLY A 8 6.98 -18.53 -25.28
N VAL A 9 5.98 -17.84 -25.84
CA VAL A 9 5.91 -17.54 -27.28
C VAL A 9 6.87 -16.39 -27.61
N ASN A 10 7.49 -16.42 -28.79
CA ASN A 10 8.34 -15.34 -29.29
C ASN A 10 7.58 -14.01 -29.29
N SER A 11 8.13 -13.01 -28.60
CA SER A 11 7.53 -11.68 -28.49
C SER A 11 8.60 -10.61 -28.61
N ARG A 12 8.22 -9.41 -29.05
CA ARG A 12 9.10 -8.23 -28.97
C ARG A 12 9.11 -7.63 -27.57
N ARG A 13 8.15 -8.00 -26.72
CA ARG A 13 7.92 -7.51 -25.36
C ARG A 13 8.13 -8.62 -24.34
N SER A 14 8.33 -8.26 -23.08
CA SER A 14 8.40 -9.22 -21.95
C SER A 14 7.09 -10.00 -21.77
N TRP A 15 5.95 -9.40 -22.13
CA TRP A 15 4.62 -10.00 -22.14
C TRP A 15 4.02 -9.88 -23.54
N CYS A 16 3.41 -10.95 -24.07
CA CYS A 16 2.64 -10.89 -25.30
C CYS A 16 1.23 -10.37 -25.00
N GLU A 17 0.52 -9.94 -26.04
CA GLU A 17 -0.79 -9.29 -25.93
C GLU A 17 -1.83 -10.17 -25.23
N ILE A 18 -1.80 -11.48 -25.50
CA ILE A 18 -2.68 -12.44 -24.86
C ILE A 18 -2.33 -12.59 -23.38
N CYS A 19 -1.03 -12.62 -23.04
CA CYS A 19 -0.62 -12.66 -21.64
C CYS A 19 -0.98 -11.38 -20.89
N ASP A 20 -0.91 -10.21 -21.54
CA ASP A 20 -1.29 -8.94 -20.93
C ASP A 20 -2.77 -8.93 -20.50
N ILE A 21 -3.64 -9.64 -21.22
CA ILE A 21 -5.06 -9.77 -20.88
C ILE A 21 -5.29 -10.87 -19.84
N VAL A 22 -4.67 -12.04 -20.01
CA VAL A 22 -5.03 -13.25 -19.25
C VAL A 22 -4.30 -13.34 -17.89
N VAL A 23 -3.05 -12.89 -17.82
CA VAL A 23 -2.23 -12.98 -16.60
C VAL A 23 -2.81 -12.21 -15.41
N PRO A 24 -3.42 -11.00 -15.59
CA PRO A 24 -4.13 -10.32 -14.51
C PRO A 24 -5.26 -11.14 -13.88
N HIS A 25 -5.94 -11.97 -14.67
CA HIS A 25 -7.01 -12.84 -14.18
C HIS A 25 -6.48 -14.07 -13.43
N ILE A 26 -5.32 -14.59 -13.82
CA ILE A 26 -4.67 -15.74 -13.17
C ILE A 26 -4.02 -15.31 -11.85
N THR A 27 -3.22 -14.24 -11.88
CA THR A 27 -2.36 -13.85 -10.77
C THR A 27 -3.01 -12.85 -9.82
N GLY A 28 -4.06 -12.17 -10.28
CA GLY A 28 -4.71 -11.05 -9.59
C GLY A 28 -3.92 -9.74 -9.66
N GLN A 29 -2.80 -9.69 -10.40
CA GLN A 29 -1.94 -8.52 -10.58
C GLN A 29 -1.65 -8.30 -12.06
N ASP A 30 -1.48 -7.04 -12.45
CA ASP A 30 -1.20 -6.69 -13.84
C ASP A 30 0.15 -7.26 -14.29
N SER A 31 0.26 -7.65 -15.56
CA SER A 31 1.45 -8.30 -16.11
C SER A 31 2.71 -7.44 -15.94
N ASN A 32 2.57 -6.12 -16.14
CA ASN A 32 3.62 -5.12 -15.95
C ASN A 32 4.07 -4.96 -14.48
N MET A 33 3.29 -5.42 -13.51
CA MET A 33 3.62 -5.38 -12.08
C MET A 33 4.35 -6.65 -11.61
N ILE A 34 4.50 -7.66 -12.47
CA ILE A 34 5.19 -8.91 -12.11
C ILE A 34 6.70 -8.72 -12.24
N GLU A 35 7.41 -8.78 -11.11
CA GLU A 35 8.84 -8.52 -11.06
C GLU A 35 9.66 -9.64 -11.70
N SER A 36 10.80 -9.25 -12.27
CA SER A 36 11.73 -10.22 -12.86
C SER A 36 12.49 -11.00 -11.78
N PRO A 37 12.93 -12.25 -12.05
CA PRO A 37 13.77 -13.00 -11.12
C PRO A 37 15.03 -12.22 -10.71
N ALA A 38 15.62 -11.46 -11.63
CA ALA A 38 16.78 -10.60 -11.35
C ALA A 38 16.47 -9.46 -10.38
N ALA A 39 15.29 -8.84 -10.49
CA ALA A 39 14.85 -7.80 -9.55
C ALA A 39 14.61 -8.40 -8.15
N VAL A 40 13.97 -9.57 -8.09
CA VAL A 40 13.74 -10.31 -6.85
C VAL A 40 15.06 -10.66 -6.16
N GLU A 41 16.03 -11.20 -6.90
CA GLU A 41 17.32 -11.57 -6.33
C GLU A 41 18.12 -10.35 -5.86
N ARG A 42 18.07 -9.23 -6.60
CA ARG A 42 18.65 -7.96 -6.17
C ARG A 42 18.04 -7.48 -4.85
N THR A 43 16.71 -7.48 -4.73
CA THR A 43 16.03 -7.11 -3.47
C THR A 43 16.38 -8.07 -2.33
N ARG A 44 16.50 -9.37 -2.62
CA ARG A 44 16.92 -10.38 -1.63
C ARG A 44 18.35 -10.12 -1.15
N HIS A 45 19.26 -9.79 -2.05
CA HIS A 45 20.64 -9.41 -1.73
C HIS A 45 20.70 -8.12 -0.89
N GLU A 46 19.94 -7.08 -1.26
CA GLU A 46 19.83 -5.83 -0.48
C GLU A 46 19.38 -6.07 0.97
N LEU A 47 18.52 -7.07 1.20
CA LEU A 47 18.05 -7.45 2.53
C LEU A 47 18.97 -8.46 3.26
N GLY A 48 20.11 -8.84 2.67
CA GLY A 48 21.05 -9.79 3.26
C GLY A 48 20.59 -11.25 3.21
N HIS A 49 19.92 -11.66 2.12
CA HIS A 49 19.40 -13.00 1.87
C HIS A 49 18.60 -13.61 3.05
N PRO A 50 17.52 -12.95 3.51
CA PRO A 50 16.67 -13.53 4.53
C PRO A 50 16.03 -14.83 4.02
N ASP A 51 15.80 -15.77 4.93
CA ASP A 51 14.94 -16.92 4.64
C ASP A 51 13.46 -16.50 4.48
N THR A 52 12.59 -17.45 4.13
CA THR A 52 11.17 -17.19 3.85
C THR A 52 10.32 -16.99 5.12
N ARG A 53 10.91 -17.03 6.33
CA ARG A 53 10.18 -16.88 7.58
C ARG A 53 9.86 -15.41 7.85
N PRO A 54 8.61 -15.06 8.21
CA PRO A 54 8.21 -13.67 8.35
C PRO A 54 9.06 -12.85 9.33
N ASN A 55 9.43 -13.43 10.48
CA ASN A 55 10.26 -12.76 11.48
C ASN A 55 11.67 -12.41 10.97
N ARG A 56 12.26 -13.24 10.10
CA ARG A 56 13.57 -13.00 9.52
C ARG A 56 13.52 -11.90 8.46
N ILE A 57 12.47 -11.91 7.64
CA ILE A 57 12.22 -10.87 6.65
C ILE A 57 11.96 -9.52 7.33
N TRP A 58 11.06 -9.46 8.32
CA TRP A 58 10.82 -8.23 9.09
C TRP A 58 12.07 -7.70 9.79
N SER A 59 12.85 -8.61 10.39
CA SER A 59 14.13 -8.25 10.97
C SER A 59 15.13 -7.71 9.92
N ALA A 60 15.13 -8.25 8.70
CA ALA A 60 15.99 -7.78 7.62
C ALA A 60 15.57 -6.38 7.15
N ILE A 61 14.28 -6.15 6.90
CA ILE A 61 13.73 -4.83 6.59
C ILE A 61 14.07 -3.84 7.69
N ARG A 62 13.94 -4.24 8.97
CA ARG A 62 14.26 -3.39 10.12
C ARG A 62 15.72 -2.93 10.12
N ARG A 63 16.65 -3.80 9.72
CA ARG A 63 18.11 -3.57 9.71
C ARG A 63 18.62 -2.95 8.41
N LEU A 64 17.77 -2.76 7.41
CA LEU A 64 18.17 -2.17 6.14
C LEU A 64 18.77 -0.78 6.37
N ASP A 65 20.05 -0.62 6.04
CA ASP A 65 20.76 0.64 6.18
C ASP A 65 20.35 1.58 5.04
N SER A 66 19.39 2.46 5.32
CA SER A 66 18.84 3.37 4.33
C SER A 66 18.20 4.59 4.98
N PRO A 67 18.45 5.81 4.47
CA PRO A 67 17.85 7.03 4.98
C PRO A 67 16.36 7.16 4.63
N GLU A 68 15.81 6.26 3.80
CA GLU A 68 14.46 6.35 3.24
C GLU A 68 13.33 6.37 4.28
N ALA A 69 13.59 5.95 5.52
CA ALA A 69 12.64 5.93 6.63
C ALA A 69 13.10 6.77 7.84
N GLU A 70 14.19 7.51 7.73
CA GLU A 70 14.72 8.35 8.82
C GLU A 70 13.77 9.49 9.19
N TRP A 71 12.95 9.95 8.24
CA TRP A 71 11.92 10.98 8.48
C TRP A 71 10.98 10.62 9.64
N ALA A 72 10.74 9.32 9.88
CA ALA A 72 9.86 8.85 10.97
C ALA A 72 10.59 8.74 12.31
N MET A 73 11.92 8.76 12.31
CA MET A 73 12.77 8.53 13.49
C MET A 73 13.47 9.81 13.99
N ASN A 74 13.18 10.94 13.34
CA ASN A 74 13.70 12.26 13.65
C ASN A 74 12.55 13.21 14.03
N ALA A 75 11.86 12.89 15.12
CA ALA A 75 10.83 13.79 15.65
C ALA A 75 11.45 15.16 15.93
N GLN A 76 11.00 16.18 15.20
CA GLN A 76 11.17 17.54 15.67
C GLN A 76 10.16 17.74 16.80
N PRO A 77 10.55 18.33 17.95
CA PRO A 77 9.58 18.66 18.98
C PRO A 77 8.50 19.52 18.35
N ASN A 78 7.27 19.00 18.30
CA ASN A 78 6.14 19.80 17.86
C ASN A 78 6.07 21.04 18.75
N ASN A 79 5.81 22.21 18.14
CA ASN A 79 5.55 23.44 18.88
C ASN A 79 4.57 23.12 20.01
N SER A 80 4.99 23.43 21.24
CA SER A 80 4.20 23.13 22.43
C SER A 80 2.78 23.68 22.24
N ILE A 81 1.81 22.78 22.05
CA ILE A 81 0.41 23.18 21.97
C ILE A 81 0.03 23.63 23.38
N THR A 82 -0.12 24.93 23.59
CA THR A 82 -0.64 25.50 24.82
C THR A 82 -2.11 25.10 24.95
N ARG A 83 -2.37 24.12 25.82
CA ARG A 83 -3.72 23.61 26.08
C ARG A 83 -4.29 24.26 27.34
N ILE A 84 -5.54 24.72 27.24
CA ILE A 84 -6.25 25.47 28.30
C ILE A 84 -6.36 24.66 29.61
N SER A 85 -6.49 23.34 29.52
CA SER A 85 -6.75 22.44 30.65
C SER A 85 -5.51 21.68 31.16
N GLY A 86 -4.29 22.14 30.85
CA GLY A 86 -3.04 21.45 31.20
C GLY A 86 -2.64 20.34 30.23
N ALA A 87 -1.49 19.70 30.50
CA ALA A 87 -0.98 18.61 29.65
C ALA A 87 -1.90 17.37 29.78
N PRO A 88 -2.45 16.83 28.68
CA PRO A 88 -3.25 15.63 28.75
C PRO A 88 -2.42 14.43 29.21
N SER A 89 -3.08 13.41 29.74
CA SER A 89 -2.44 12.15 30.10
C SER A 89 -1.73 11.53 28.90
N LYS A 90 -0.71 10.71 29.17
CA LYS A 90 -0.10 9.86 28.13
C LYS A 90 -1.15 8.97 27.50
N TRP A 91 -1.02 8.72 26.20
CA TRP A 91 -1.86 7.75 25.53
C TRP A 91 -1.52 6.35 26.04
N GLU A 92 -2.52 5.67 26.59
CA GLU A 92 -2.43 4.31 27.12
C GLU A 92 -3.66 3.52 26.69
N MET A 93 -3.46 2.22 26.45
CA MET A 93 -4.52 1.30 26.04
C MET A 93 -4.35 -0.04 26.74
N ASP A 94 -5.39 -0.48 27.45
CA ASP A 94 -5.43 -1.75 28.17
C ASP A 94 -6.03 -2.88 27.31
N ASP A 95 -6.25 -4.08 27.88
CA ASP A 95 -6.84 -5.21 27.17
C ASP A 95 -8.35 -5.03 26.93
N GLU A 96 -9.07 -4.44 27.89
CA GLU A 96 -10.50 -4.20 27.73
C GLU A 96 -10.80 -3.08 26.71
N ASP A 97 -9.93 -2.08 26.59
CA ASP A 97 -9.99 -1.11 25.49
C ASP A 97 -9.84 -1.79 24.11
N GLU A 98 -8.94 -2.76 23.99
CA GLU A 98 -8.71 -3.52 22.76
C GLU A 98 -9.95 -4.37 22.41
N ASP A 99 -10.59 -5.01 23.39
CA ASP A 99 -11.81 -5.78 23.21
C ASP A 99 -12.99 -4.90 22.72
N ILE A 100 -13.10 -3.68 23.23
CA ILE A 100 -14.11 -2.70 22.77
C ILE A 100 -13.88 -2.34 21.30
N MET A 101 -12.62 -2.12 20.91
CA MET A 101 -12.26 -1.77 19.53
C MET A 101 -12.44 -2.96 18.58
N ASP A 102 -12.06 -4.16 19.00
CA ASP A 102 -12.18 -5.40 18.22
C ASP A 102 -13.63 -5.81 18.00
N SER A 103 -14.48 -5.66 19.03
CA SER A 103 -15.91 -5.98 18.92
C SER A 103 -16.69 -4.97 18.08
N GLY A 104 -16.18 -3.74 17.91
CA GLY A 104 -16.86 -2.64 17.26
C GLY A 104 -18.16 -2.21 17.96
N SER A 105 -18.41 -2.70 19.18
CA SER A 105 -19.64 -2.48 19.93
C SER A 105 -19.37 -1.77 21.24
N ILE A 106 -19.85 -0.53 21.35
CA ILE A 106 -19.76 0.26 22.57
C ILE A 106 -20.84 -0.09 23.61
N ARG A 107 -21.76 -1.02 23.29
CA ARG A 107 -22.97 -1.29 24.10
C ARG A 107 -22.67 -1.80 25.51
N HIS A 108 -21.57 -2.53 25.68
CA HIS A 108 -21.18 -3.13 26.95
C HIS A 108 -20.01 -2.40 27.62
N ALA A 109 -19.49 -1.33 26.99
CA ALA A 109 -18.40 -0.55 27.52
C ALA A 109 -18.89 0.43 28.61
N SER A 110 -18.13 0.57 29.68
CA SER A 110 -18.45 1.56 30.72
C SER A 110 -18.34 2.98 30.17
N THR A 111 -19.27 3.86 30.57
CA THR A 111 -19.28 5.27 30.13
C THR A 111 -18.01 6.01 30.53
N ALA A 112 -17.41 5.68 31.68
CA ALA A 112 -16.14 6.24 32.13
C ALA A 112 -14.98 5.86 31.19
N ARG A 113 -14.93 4.61 30.73
CA ARG A 113 -13.89 4.16 29.78
C ARG A 113 -14.08 4.77 28.40
N LEU A 114 -15.32 4.81 27.89
CA LEU A 114 -15.61 5.49 26.63
C LEU A 114 -15.19 6.97 26.69
N ARG A 115 -15.46 7.66 27.80
CA ARG A 115 -15.01 9.05 28.01
C ARG A 115 -13.48 9.17 28.07
N ARG A 116 -12.78 8.19 28.66
CA ARG A 116 -11.31 8.14 28.67
C ARG A 116 -10.76 8.03 27.24
N LEU A 117 -11.28 7.09 26.45
CA LEU A 117 -10.87 6.90 25.05
C LEU A 117 -11.18 8.13 24.19
N GLN A 118 -12.35 8.76 24.39
CA GLN A 118 -12.75 9.99 23.71
C GLN A 118 -11.86 11.19 24.06
N ARG A 119 -11.52 11.35 25.35
CA ARG A 119 -10.54 12.36 25.79
C ARG A 119 -9.16 12.09 25.22
N GLY A 120 -8.83 10.82 25.06
CA GLY A 120 -7.57 10.36 24.51
C GLY A 120 -6.36 10.75 25.36
N GLY A 121 -5.21 10.86 24.71
CA GLY A 121 -3.94 11.08 25.37
C GLY A 121 -2.84 11.49 24.40
N VAL A 122 -1.69 11.84 24.95
CA VAL A 122 -0.54 12.35 24.20
C VAL A 122 0.43 11.23 23.87
N LEU A 123 0.82 11.15 22.60
CA LEU A 123 1.90 10.30 22.11
C LEU A 123 3.27 10.93 22.44
N PRO A 124 4.38 10.16 22.39
CA PRO A 124 5.71 10.66 22.75
C PRO A 124 6.18 11.92 22.02
N ASP A 125 5.68 12.19 20.82
CA ASP A 125 5.99 13.38 19.99
C ASP A 125 5.10 14.60 20.32
N GLY A 126 4.22 14.51 21.33
CA GLY A 126 3.28 15.56 21.73
C GLY A 126 1.93 15.52 21.02
N SER A 127 1.79 14.68 19.99
CA SER A 127 0.57 14.55 19.20
C SER A 127 -0.55 13.91 20.02
N HIS A 128 -1.79 14.36 19.84
CA HIS A 128 -2.94 13.86 20.60
C HIS A 128 -3.67 12.78 19.83
N LEU A 129 -3.76 11.58 20.41
CA LEU A 129 -4.54 10.48 19.87
C LEU A 129 -5.80 10.29 20.72
N SER A 130 -6.94 10.14 20.05
CA SER A 130 -8.22 9.84 20.70
C SER A 130 -9.00 8.81 19.89
N TRP A 131 -9.91 8.12 20.56
CA TRP A 131 -10.82 7.17 19.95
C TRP A 131 -12.26 7.50 20.34
N ALA A 132 -13.08 7.78 19.33
CA ALA A 132 -14.47 8.17 19.53
C ALA A 132 -15.31 7.58 18.40
N ASP A 133 -16.47 7.03 18.75
CA ASP A 133 -17.45 6.51 17.80
C ASP A 133 -16.85 5.51 16.78
N GLY A 134 -16.03 4.58 17.28
CA GLY A 134 -15.39 3.57 16.44
C GLY A 134 -14.22 4.06 15.59
N ARG A 135 -13.83 5.35 15.67
CA ARG A 135 -12.77 5.94 14.84
C ARG A 135 -11.67 6.58 15.67
N PHE A 136 -10.44 6.46 15.19
CA PHE A 136 -9.31 7.19 15.74
C PHE A 136 -9.21 8.59 15.15
N HIS A 137 -8.78 9.52 15.98
CA HIS A 137 -8.48 10.90 15.59
C HIS A 137 -7.13 11.30 16.16
N LEU A 138 -6.26 11.81 15.30
CA LEU A 138 -4.91 12.26 15.63
C LEU A 138 -4.84 13.77 15.40
N ASP A 139 -4.72 14.55 16.47
CA ASP A 139 -4.87 16.01 16.46
C ASP A 139 -6.17 16.47 15.74
N GLY A 140 -7.25 15.70 15.91
CA GLY A 140 -8.54 15.94 15.25
C GLY A 140 -8.65 15.40 13.81
N ILE A 141 -7.57 14.85 13.25
CA ILE A 141 -7.57 14.24 11.91
C ILE A 141 -8.05 12.78 12.01
N PRO A 142 -9.13 12.38 11.32
CA PRO A 142 -9.56 10.99 11.33
C PRO A 142 -8.55 10.09 10.59
N LEU A 143 -8.21 8.96 11.18
CA LEU A 143 -7.29 7.99 10.59
C LEU A 143 -7.57 6.55 11.04
N ASP A 144 -7.07 5.60 10.26
CA ASP A 144 -7.06 4.19 10.63
C ASP A 144 -5.75 3.89 11.36
N VAL A 145 -5.85 3.24 12.53
CA VAL A 145 -4.69 2.93 13.38
C VAL A 145 -4.57 1.43 13.56
N PRO A 146 -3.39 0.81 13.30
CA PRO A 146 -3.12 -0.56 13.71
C PRO A 146 -2.90 -0.64 15.23
N TYR A 147 -3.97 -0.49 16.02
CA TYR A 147 -3.92 -0.30 17.47
C TYR A 147 -3.32 -1.47 18.24
N HIS A 148 -3.46 -2.72 17.77
CA HIS A 148 -2.76 -3.89 18.34
C HIS A 148 -1.24 -3.71 18.28
N GLY A 149 -0.74 -3.29 17.11
CA GLY A 149 0.67 -3.04 16.90
C GLY A 149 1.15 -1.79 17.64
N LEU A 150 0.34 -0.74 17.65
CA LEU A 150 0.66 0.51 18.36
C LEU A 150 0.82 0.23 19.85
N ARG A 151 -0.10 -0.53 20.46
CA ARG A 151 -0.01 -0.95 21.87
C ARG A 151 1.29 -1.68 22.18
N LYS A 152 1.64 -2.67 21.36
CA LYS A 152 2.89 -3.43 21.50
C LYS A 152 4.12 -2.52 21.42
N ILE A 153 4.08 -1.47 20.59
CA ILE A 153 5.18 -0.53 20.47
C ILE A 153 5.22 0.43 21.67
N MET A 154 4.08 0.98 22.10
CA MET A 154 3.98 1.92 23.23
C MET A 154 4.47 1.30 24.55
N ARG A 155 4.32 -0.02 24.72
CA ARG A 155 4.85 -0.74 25.90
C ARG A 155 6.39 -0.88 25.91
N ARG A 156 7.09 -0.48 24.85
CA ARG A 156 8.57 -0.56 24.77
C ARG A 156 9.21 0.63 25.49
N THR A 157 10.27 0.36 26.25
CA THR A 157 11.00 1.40 26.99
C THR A 157 12.01 2.18 26.14
N ARG A 158 12.46 1.62 25.00
CA ARG A 158 13.52 2.19 24.15
C ARG A 158 13.07 2.33 22.70
N GLY A 159 13.62 3.33 22.00
CA GLY A 159 13.44 3.52 20.56
C GLY A 159 12.09 4.10 20.13
N ILE A 160 11.32 4.66 21.07
CA ILE A 160 10.00 5.27 20.81
C ILE A 160 9.95 6.80 20.98
N GLN A 161 10.95 7.39 21.64
CA GLN A 161 10.91 8.82 22.01
C GLN A 161 11.15 9.75 20.84
N ASN A 162 12.00 9.34 19.89
CA ASN A 162 12.35 10.17 18.73
C ASN A 162 11.46 9.89 17.51
N VAL A 163 10.38 9.10 17.67
CA VAL A 163 9.51 8.75 16.55
C VAL A 163 8.52 9.89 16.30
N ASP A 164 8.45 10.38 15.06
CA ASP A 164 7.40 11.30 14.62
C ASP A 164 6.10 10.51 14.42
N TRP A 165 5.37 10.31 15.52
CA TRP A 165 4.16 9.48 15.54
C TRP A 165 3.08 10.05 14.64
N LYS A 166 2.99 11.38 14.56
CA LYS A 166 2.00 12.03 13.70
C LYS A 166 2.22 11.68 12.24
N LYS A 167 3.41 11.94 11.70
CA LYS A 167 3.70 11.61 10.30
C LYS A 167 3.65 10.11 10.06
N LEU A 168 4.13 9.31 11.00
CA LEU A 168 4.14 7.85 10.86
C LEU A 168 2.72 7.28 10.74
N LEU A 169 1.83 7.60 11.69
CA LEU A 169 0.47 7.06 11.70
C LEU A 169 -0.36 7.57 10.53
N LEU A 170 -0.23 8.85 10.17
CA LEU A 170 -0.89 9.41 8.98
C LEU A 170 -0.41 8.70 7.70
N SER A 171 0.91 8.46 7.57
CA SER A 171 1.48 7.78 6.39
C SER A 171 1.03 6.32 6.30
N VAL A 172 1.00 5.60 7.43
CA VAL A 172 0.50 4.22 7.47
C VAL A 172 -0.97 4.16 7.09
N SER A 173 -1.79 5.09 7.59
CA SER A 173 -3.21 5.17 7.25
C SER A 173 -3.42 5.50 5.76
N LEU A 174 -2.69 6.47 5.22
CA LEU A 174 -2.74 6.80 3.78
C LEU A 174 -2.33 5.61 2.92
N ALA A 175 -1.26 4.88 3.29
CA ALA A 175 -0.79 3.71 2.55
C ALA A 175 -1.79 2.54 2.55
N CYS A 176 -2.72 2.52 3.50
CA CYS A 176 -3.80 1.53 3.55
C CYS A 176 -5.10 1.99 2.86
N THR A 177 -5.13 3.22 2.35
CA THR A 177 -6.30 3.79 1.67
C THR A 177 -6.43 3.16 0.27
N LYS A 178 -7.67 2.89 -0.15
CA LYS A 178 -7.96 2.22 -1.43
C LYS A 178 -8.95 3.02 -2.23
N HIS A 179 -8.64 3.19 -3.50
CA HIS A 179 -9.49 3.87 -4.46
C HIS A 179 -9.90 2.83 -5.49
N GLN A 180 -11.10 2.28 -5.29
CA GLN A 180 -11.69 1.35 -6.25
C GLN A 180 -12.16 2.12 -7.47
N THR A 181 -11.62 1.77 -8.64
CA THR A 181 -12.23 2.14 -9.91
C THR A 181 -13.49 1.29 -10.09
N ARG A 182 -14.58 1.90 -10.59
CA ARG A 182 -15.81 1.15 -10.83
C ARG A 182 -15.50 0.08 -11.87
N ARG A 183 -15.74 -1.18 -11.51
CA ARG A 183 -15.47 -2.44 -12.22
C ARG A 183 -15.94 -2.47 -13.70
N GLU A 184 -16.72 -1.49 -14.12
CA GLU A 184 -17.41 -1.39 -15.40
C GLU A 184 -16.64 -0.57 -16.46
N LEU A 185 -15.60 0.19 -16.09
CA LEU A 185 -14.92 1.10 -17.04
C LEU A 185 -13.55 0.63 -17.56
N ARG A 186 -13.02 -0.46 -17.00
CA ARG A 186 -11.88 -1.22 -17.57
C ARG A 186 -12.16 -2.72 -17.43
N ALA A 187 -13.15 -3.20 -18.18
CA ALA A 187 -13.50 -4.60 -18.23
C ALA A 187 -12.37 -5.42 -18.91
N GLY A 188 -11.36 -5.85 -18.14
CA GLY A 188 -10.39 -6.87 -18.60
C GLY A 188 -8.90 -6.55 -18.45
N GLN A 189 -8.53 -5.28 -18.20
CA GLN A 189 -7.10 -4.91 -18.22
C GLN A 189 -6.37 -5.00 -16.87
N HIS A 190 -7.08 -4.85 -15.73
CA HIS A 190 -6.44 -4.75 -14.42
C HIS A 190 -6.92 -5.84 -13.45
N GLY A 191 -6.00 -6.37 -12.65
CA GLY A 191 -6.25 -7.40 -11.65
C GLY A 191 -7.17 -6.91 -10.52
N ARG A 192 -7.92 -7.83 -9.90
CA ARG A 192 -8.86 -7.51 -8.80
C ARG A 192 -8.20 -6.89 -7.55
N GLU A 193 -6.88 -6.94 -7.48
CA GLU A 193 -6.09 -6.54 -6.32
C GLU A 193 -5.20 -5.31 -6.60
N THR A 194 -5.65 -4.46 -7.53
CA THR A 194 -5.04 -3.16 -7.85
C THR A 194 -5.89 -2.00 -7.34
N THR A 195 -5.26 -0.85 -7.12
CA THR A 195 -5.89 0.41 -6.69
C THR A 195 -5.17 1.57 -7.35
N ILE A 196 -5.82 2.72 -7.44
CA ILE A 196 -5.12 3.98 -7.75
C ILE A 196 -4.19 4.30 -6.59
N HIS A 197 -2.96 4.73 -6.90
CA HIS A 197 -1.97 5.13 -5.91
C HIS A 197 -2.51 6.20 -4.93
N PRO A 198 -2.50 5.98 -3.61
CA PRO A 198 -3.10 6.90 -2.63
C PRO A 198 -2.51 8.32 -2.68
N THR A 199 -1.19 8.46 -2.78
CA THR A 199 -0.54 9.77 -2.90
C THR A 199 -0.94 10.51 -4.19
N ALA A 200 -1.07 9.80 -5.32
CA ALA A 200 -1.51 10.42 -6.57
C ALA A 200 -2.93 10.96 -6.42
N MET A 201 -3.84 10.17 -5.85
CA MET A 201 -5.22 10.60 -5.56
C MET A 201 -5.27 11.80 -4.61
N MET A 202 -4.47 11.79 -3.55
CA MET A 202 -4.36 12.92 -2.62
C MET A 202 -3.90 14.22 -3.31
N ARG A 203 -2.93 14.12 -4.22
CA ARG A 203 -2.42 15.31 -4.93
C ARG A 203 -3.40 15.82 -5.98
N LEU A 204 -4.17 14.93 -6.61
CA LEU A 204 -5.21 15.31 -7.57
C LEU A 204 -6.37 16.05 -6.90
N ASP A 205 -6.79 15.63 -5.71
CA ASP A 205 -7.87 16.29 -4.94
C ASP A 205 -7.57 17.77 -4.61
N GLY A 206 -6.31 18.20 -4.68
CA GLY A 206 -5.89 19.59 -4.47
C GLY A 206 -6.07 20.52 -5.67
N ASP A 207 -6.27 20.02 -6.91
CA ASP A 207 -6.39 20.84 -8.12
C ASP A 207 -7.79 20.71 -8.78
N PRO A 208 -8.75 21.59 -8.45
CA PRO A 208 -10.13 21.50 -8.93
C PRO A 208 -10.28 21.65 -10.44
N ARG A 209 -9.24 22.09 -11.18
CA ARG A 209 -9.29 22.22 -12.64
C ARG A 209 -9.00 20.90 -13.37
N ARG A 210 -8.21 20.01 -12.77
CA ARG A 210 -7.76 18.74 -13.38
C ARG A 210 -8.63 17.56 -12.98
N VAL A 211 -9.21 17.63 -11.78
CA VAL A 211 -10.07 16.60 -11.19
C VAL A 211 -11.17 16.10 -12.13
N PRO A 212 -11.95 16.96 -12.84
CA PRO A 212 -13.06 16.47 -13.66
C PRO A 212 -12.62 15.66 -14.88
N ASN A 213 -11.54 16.06 -15.56
CA ASN A 213 -11.02 15.38 -16.74
C ASN A 213 -10.35 14.06 -16.35
N PHE A 214 -9.58 14.06 -15.27
CA PHE A 214 -8.94 12.87 -14.72
C PHE A 214 -9.98 11.85 -14.22
N MET A 215 -10.98 12.29 -13.46
CA MET A 215 -12.07 11.41 -13.00
C MET A 215 -12.86 10.81 -14.17
N ARG A 216 -13.15 11.62 -15.20
CA ARG A 216 -13.80 11.12 -16.42
C ARG A 216 -12.95 10.07 -17.11
N ALA A 217 -11.64 10.30 -17.24
CA ALA A 217 -10.72 9.33 -17.83
C ALA A 217 -10.61 8.04 -16.99
N MET A 218 -10.69 8.13 -15.66
CA MET A 218 -10.70 6.97 -14.75
C MET A 218 -12.04 6.25 -14.66
N GLY A 219 -13.08 6.72 -15.35
CA GLY A 219 -14.42 6.18 -15.22
C GLY A 219 -15.02 6.36 -13.82
N LEU A 220 -14.57 7.36 -13.07
CA LEU A 220 -15.13 7.67 -11.76
C LEU A 220 -16.39 8.55 -11.94
N PRO A 221 -17.45 8.36 -11.12
CA PRO A 221 -18.66 9.17 -11.24
C PRO A 221 -18.34 10.67 -11.07
N ARG A 222 -18.89 11.52 -11.94
CA ARG A 222 -18.82 13.00 -11.80
C ARG A 222 -19.48 13.49 -10.50
N TRP A 223 -20.46 12.73 -10.02
CA TRP A 223 -21.22 12.94 -8.79
C TRP A 223 -21.38 11.57 -8.12
N GLY A 224 -20.81 11.40 -6.93
CA GLY A 224 -20.65 10.08 -6.31
C GLY A 224 -19.19 9.61 -6.27
N LEU A 225 -18.29 10.54 -5.91
CA LEU A 225 -16.95 10.22 -5.41
C LEU A 225 -17.06 9.05 -4.43
N PRO A 226 -16.04 8.18 -4.32
CA PRO A 226 -15.85 7.45 -3.07
C PRO A 226 -15.99 8.49 -1.97
N THR A 227 -16.84 8.24 -0.97
CA THR A 227 -17.16 9.12 0.17
C THR A 227 -15.95 9.61 0.97
N GLU A 228 -14.75 9.26 0.53
CA GLU A 228 -13.46 9.67 1.02
C GLU A 228 -12.74 10.38 -0.13
N ARG A 229 -12.97 11.70 -0.27
CA ARG A 229 -11.85 12.59 -0.66
C ARG A 229 -10.64 12.14 0.15
N SER A 230 -9.43 12.29 -0.38
CA SER A 230 -8.24 12.17 0.44
C SER A 230 -8.43 13.08 1.65
N ARG A 231 -8.77 12.48 2.79
CA ARG A 231 -8.95 13.16 4.07
C ARG A 231 -7.63 13.77 4.55
N TYR A 232 -6.55 13.45 3.84
CA TYR A 232 -5.20 13.91 4.08
C TYR A 232 -4.82 15.04 3.14
N ARG A 233 -4.11 16.02 3.72
CA ARG A 233 -3.52 17.14 2.98
C ARG A 233 -2.03 16.88 2.73
N PRO A 234 -1.49 17.19 1.54
CA PRO A 234 -0.07 17.02 1.24
C PRO A 234 0.87 17.68 2.25
N ASP A 235 0.51 18.87 2.75
CA ASP A 235 1.29 19.63 3.74
C ASP A 235 1.58 18.85 5.04
N TRP A 236 0.74 17.88 5.40
CA TRP A 236 0.93 17.07 6.61
C TRP A 236 2.11 16.10 6.50
N PHE A 237 2.61 15.85 5.29
CA PHE A 237 3.67 14.89 5.00
C PHE A 237 4.96 15.55 4.50
N ARG A 238 5.07 16.88 4.60
CA ARG A 238 6.27 17.61 4.19
C ARG A 238 7.51 17.11 4.95
N GLY A 239 8.61 16.91 4.21
CA GLY A 239 9.87 16.39 4.75
C GLY A 239 9.85 14.89 5.01
N THR A 240 8.87 14.16 4.45
CA THR A 240 8.97 12.71 4.30
C THR A 240 9.63 12.41 2.96
N SER A 241 10.54 11.43 2.94
CA SER A 241 11.29 11.06 1.74
C SER A 241 10.39 10.74 0.55
N TRP A 242 9.27 10.05 0.78
CA TRP A 242 8.32 9.70 -0.27
C TRP A 242 7.57 10.92 -0.80
N MET A 243 7.19 11.88 0.05
CA MET A 243 6.53 13.11 -0.40
C MET A 243 7.49 14.01 -1.18
N ASP A 244 8.71 14.16 -0.67
CA ASP A 244 9.75 14.97 -1.33
C ASP A 244 10.08 14.41 -2.74
N ALA A 245 10.03 13.07 -2.91
CA ALA A 245 10.15 12.43 -4.21
C ALA A 245 8.97 12.78 -5.15
N TRP A 246 7.75 12.84 -4.64
CA TRP A 246 6.59 13.33 -5.41
C TRP A 246 6.71 14.80 -5.77
N ASP A 247 7.20 15.64 -4.87
CA ASP A 247 7.35 17.09 -5.10
C ASP A 247 8.41 17.42 -6.14
N SER A 248 9.36 16.50 -6.34
CA SER A 248 10.37 16.56 -7.40
C SER A 248 9.83 16.19 -8.79
N LEU A 249 8.61 15.64 -8.89
CA LEU A 249 7.98 15.27 -10.15
C LEU A 249 7.12 16.40 -10.73
N ARG A 250 6.95 16.35 -12.05
CA ARG A 250 5.98 17.23 -12.73
C ARG A 250 4.57 16.98 -12.18
N PRO A 251 3.69 18.00 -12.22
CA PRO A 251 2.27 17.81 -11.91
C PRO A 251 1.67 16.68 -12.75
N LEU A 252 0.84 15.87 -12.09
CA LEU A 252 0.19 14.72 -12.69
C LEU A 252 -0.71 15.10 -13.87
N ASP A 253 -0.69 14.27 -14.90
CA ASP A 253 -1.53 14.37 -16.09
C ASP A 253 -2.35 13.09 -16.33
N VAL A 254 -3.40 13.18 -17.16
CA VAL A 254 -4.27 12.07 -17.56
C VAL A 254 -3.47 10.95 -18.27
N HIS A 255 -2.38 11.30 -18.93
CA HIS A 255 -1.49 10.33 -19.56
C HIS A 255 -0.68 9.47 -18.58
N ASP A 256 -0.53 9.90 -17.33
CA ASP A 256 0.23 9.18 -16.29
C ASP A 256 -0.65 8.13 -15.57
N MET A 257 -1.93 7.98 -15.94
CA MET A 257 -2.90 7.21 -15.15
C MET A 257 -2.64 5.71 -15.06
N ASP A 258 -2.16 5.10 -16.15
CA ASP A 258 -1.87 3.67 -16.15
C ASP A 258 -0.65 3.37 -15.27
N ASP A 259 0.28 4.32 -15.16
CA ASP A 259 1.44 4.25 -14.25
C ASP A 259 1.04 4.44 -12.77
N MET A 260 -0.14 5.01 -12.50
CA MET A 260 -0.65 5.21 -11.13
C MET A 260 -1.35 4.00 -10.54
N MET A 261 -1.62 2.98 -11.34
CA MET A 261 -2.21 1.75 -10.84
C MET A 261 -1.14 0.98 -10.08
N VAL A 262 -1.44 0.63 -8.83
CA VAL A 262 -0.51 -0.11 -7.96
C VAL A 262 -1.20 -1.28 -7.29
N PRO A 263 -0.47 -2.35 -6.94
CA PRO A 263 -1.04 -3.43 -6.15
C PRO A 263 -1.48 -2.94 -4.77
N MET A 264 -2.63 -3.41 -4.29
CA MET A 264 -3.04 -3.18 -2.91
C MET A 264 -2.12 -3.95 -1.95
N ALA A 265 -1.16 -3.25 -1.37
CA ALA A 265 -0.11 -3.85 -0.56
C ALA A 265 -0.43 -3.92 0.94
N LEU A 266 -0.74 -2.77 1.55
CA LEU A 266 -0.94 -2.64 3.00
C LEU A 266 -2.42 -2.56 3.37
N TYR A 267 -2.74 -3.12 4.54
CA TYR A 267 -4.09 -3.23 5.07
C TYR A 267 -4.06 -3.00 6.57
N ILE A 268 -5.03 -2.25 7.08
CA ILE A 268 -5.41 -2.30 8.50
C ILE A 268 -6.69 -3.14 8.57
N LYS A 269 -6.62 -4.28 9.25
CA LYS A 269 -7.78 -5.16 9.47
C LYS A 269 -7.78 -5.67 10.90
N ASN A 270 -8.90 -5.52 11.60
CA ASN A 270 -9.05 -5.87 13.02
C ASN A 270 -7.91 -5.26 13.86
N GLY A 271 -7.63 -3.97 13.64
CA GLY A 271 -6.57 -3.24 14.34
C GLY A 271 -5.14 -3.71 14.10
N ARG A 272 -4.88 -4.56 13.10
CA ARG A 272 -3.54 -5.07 12.77
C ARG A 272 -3.10 -4.55 11.41
N LEU A 273 -1.84 -4.10 11.35
CA LEU A 273 -1.17 -3.78 10.08
C LEU A 273 -0.77 -5.08 9.39
N GLN A 274 -1.23 -5.27 8.17
CA GLN A 274 -1.01 -6.48 7.38
C GLN A 274 -0.45 -6.13 6.00
N LEU A 275 0.50 -6.94 5.52
CA LEU A 275 1.00 -6.91 4.15
C LEU A 275 0.41 -8.10 3.38
N ARG A 276 -0.14 -7.85 2.18
CA ARG A 276 -0.55 -8.90 1.25
C ARG A 276 0.67 -9.46 0.53
N VAL A 277 0.95 -10.73 0.72
CA VAL A 277 2.11 -11.43 0.16
C VAL A 277 1.71 -12.79 -0.41
N ARG A 278 2.52 -13.31 -1.33
CA ARG A 278 2.42 -14.67 -1.85
C ARG A 278 3.19 -15.61 -0.93
N ARG A 279 2.58 -16.75 -0.64
CA ARG A 279 3.23 -17.92 -0.04
C ARG A 279 2.98 -19.13 -0.95
N ASN A 280 3.53 -20.27 -0.59
CA ASN A 280 3.41 -21.50 -1.38
C ASN A 280 1.94 -21.89 -1.65
N GLY A 281 1.02 -21.60 -0.73
CA GLY A 281 -0.43 -21.81 -0.89
C GLY A 281 -1.22 -20.64 -1.48
N GLY A 282 -0.55 -19.71 -2.16
CA GLY A 282 -1.15 -18.53 -2.79
C GLY A 282 -1.08 -17.26 -1.95
N TRP A 283 -1.89 -16.26 -2.33
CA TRP A 283 -1.93 -14.96 -1.67
C TRP A 283 -2.50 -15.05 -0.25
N ARG A 284 -1.82 -14.40 0.69
CA ARG A 284 -2.16 -14.32 2.11
C ARG A 284 -1.87 -12.92 2.64
N ARG A 285 -2.49 -12.57 3.77
CA ARG A 285 -2.16 -11.35 4.52
C ARG A 285 -1.36 -11.75 5.75
N LEU A 286 -0.18 -11.16 5.92
CA LEU A 286 0.68 -11.38 7.09
C LEU A 286 0.72 -10.14 7.96
N GLU A 287 0.65 -10.33 9.28
CA GLU A 287 0.86 -9.24 10.23
C GLU A 287 2.31 -8.71 10.09
N VAL A 288 2.41 -7.39 9.94
CA VAL A 288 3.68 -6.68 9.91
C VAL A 288 4.22 -6.57 11.34
N GLU A 289 5.53 -6.76 11.51
CA GLU A 289 6.18 -6.56 12.81
C GLU A 289 5.81 -5.19 13.41
N SER A 290 5.43 -5.18 14.69
CA SER A 290 5.10 -3.94 15.41
C SER A 290 6.39 -3.17 15.72
N HIS A 291 6.95 -2.47 14.74
CA HIS A 291 8.16 -1.67 14.89
C HIS A 291 8.09 -0.40 14.03
N PRO A 292 8.32 0.81 14.59
CA PRO A 292 8.20 2.07 13.85
C PRO A 292 9.00 2.10 12.56
N ALA A 293 10.28 1.71 12.60
CA ALA A 293 11.14 1.67 11.42
C ALA A 293 10.63 0.71 10.32
N VAL A 294 9.95 -0.39 10.66
CA VAL A 294 9.38 -1.31 9.66
C VAL A 294 8.15 -0.66 9.02
N TRP A 295 7.28 -0.06 9.84
CA TRP A 295 6.10 0.66 9.36
C TRP A 295 6.47 1.83 8.46
N ALA A 296 7.48 2.61 8.85
CA ALA A 296 8.00 3.73 8.09
C ALA A 296 8.55 3.29 6.72
N ARG A 297 9.39 2.24 6.67
CA ARG A 297 9.91 1.71 5.40
C ARG A 297 8.81 1.20 4.48
N LEU A 298 7.86 0.42 5.00
CA LEU A 298 6.75 -0.08 4.19
C LEU A 298 5.84 1.06 3.70
N ALA A 299 5.60 2.07 4.54
CA ALA A 299 4.86 3.27 4.13
C ALA A 299 5.61 4.04 3.05
N THR A 300 6.92 4.29 3.21
CA THR A 300 7.77 4.90 2.17
C THR A 300 7.67 4.08 0.88
N TRP A 301 7.86 2.76 0.93
CA TRP A 301 7.84 1.93 -0.27
C TRP A 301 6.49 1.95 -1.00
N SER A 302 5.40 2.00 -0.23
CA SER A 302 4.04 2.02 -0.76
C SER A 302 3.60 3.39 -1.26
N LEU A 303 4.16 4.47 -0.73
CA LEU A 303 3.72 5.84 -0.99
C LEU A 303 4.64 6.61 -1.93
N SER A 304 5.85 6.13 -2.21
CA SER A 304 6.75 6.73 -3.20
C SER A 304 6.16 6.65 -4.62
N PRO A 305 6.59 7.51 -5.56
CA PRO A 305 6.06 7.49 -6.93
C PRO A 305 6.25 6.13 -7.64
N PRO A 306 5.22 5.63 -8.36
CA PRO A 306 5.36 4.48 -9.25
C PRO A 306 5.99 4.95 -10.57
N GLY A 307 7.24 4.60 -10.84
CA GLY A 307 7.92 4.95 -12.09
C GLY A 307 9.40 4.61 -12.08
N THR A 308 10.05 4.52 -13.24
CA THR A 308 11.45 4.07 -13.39
C THR A 308 12.50 5.18 -13.21
N SER A 309 12.16 6.34 -12.65
CA SER A 309 13.15 7.40 -12.49
C SER A 309 14.22 7.02 -11.45
N ASP A 310 15.47 7.38 -11.74
CA ASP A 310 16.70 7.13 -10.97
C ASP A 310 16.65 7.59 -9.50
N HIS A 311 15.58 8.28 -9.08
CA HIS A 311 15.43 8.87 -7.76
C HIS A 311 14.24 8.33 -6.95
N GLY A 312 13.43 7.40 -7.47
CA GLY A 312 12.26 6.89 -6.74
C GLY A 312 11.72 5.51 -7.14
N GLY A 313 12.16 4.95 -8.27
CA GLY A 313 11.54 3.75 -8.84
C GLY A 313 11.79 2.41 -8.14
N GLY A 314 12.86 2.34 -7.34
CA GLY A 314 13.20 1.11 -6.62
C GLY A 314 12.22 0.77 -5.51
N HIS A 315 11.49 1.75 -4.97
CA HIS A 315 10.65 1.56 -3.79
C HIS A 315 9.44 0.64 -4.05
N HIS A 316 8.66 0.93 -5.10
CA HIS A 316 7.54 0.07 -5.49
C HIS A 316 8.02 -1.29 -6.00
N GLN A 317 9.15 -1.34 -6.71
CA GLN A 317 9.77 -2.60 -7.12
C GLN A 317 10.14 -3.46 -5.90
N ARG A 318 10.79 -2.89 -4.86
CA ARG A 318 11.10 -3.58 -3.61
C ARG A 318 9.84 -4.13 -2.95
N LEU A 319 8.79 -3.32 -2.88
CA LEU A 319 7.50 -3.75 -2.32
C LEU A 319 6.92 -4.91 -3.11
N ARG A 320 6.90 -4.85 -4.45
CA ARG A 320 6.39 -5.93 -5.30
C ARG A 320 7.24 -7.20 -5.18
N CYS A 321 8.56 -7.10 -5.16
CA CYS A 321 9.46 -8.23 -4.89
C CYS A 321 9.12 -8.87 -3.54
N LEU A 322 8.96 -8.04 -2.49
CA LEU A 322 8.58 -8.48 -1.16
C LEU A 322 7.23 -9.22 -1.17
N GLN A 323 6.24 -8.68 -1.87
CA GLN A 323 4.92 -9.28 -2.00
C GLN A 323 4.93 -10.59 -2.79
N GLN A 324 5.71 -10.68 -3.87
CA GLN A 324 5.62 -11.77 -4.85
C GLN A 324 6.48 -12.99 -4.49
N SER A 325 7.65 -12.79 -3.87
CA SER A 325 8.65 -13.85 -3.83
C SER A 325 9.39 -14.03 -2.50
N LEU A 326 9.47 -13.02 -1.63
CA LEU A 326 10.30 -13.15 -0.43
C LEU A 326 9.71 -14.09 0.63
N PHE A 327 8.39 -14.27 0.67
CA PHE A 327 7.68 -15.15 1.61
C PHE A 327 7.28 -16.52 1.03
N ALA A 328 7.72 -16.81 -0.19
CA ALA A 328 7.51 -18.07 -0.89
C ALA A 328 8.86 -18.71 -1.20
N ASP A 329 8.86 -20.04 -1.33
CA ASP A 329 10.07 -20.75 -1.76
C ASP A 329 10.37 -20.39 -3.21
N SER A 330 11.65 -20.21 -3.53
CA SER A 330 12.14 -19.68 -4.82
C SER A 330 11.76 -20.53 -6.04
N GLU A 331 11.30 -21.76 -5.82
CA GLU A 331 10.88 -22.70 -6.87
C GLU A 331 9.44 -22.47 -7.35
N ILE A 332 8.65 -21.64 -6.66
CA ILE A 332 7.24 -21.41 -6.99
C ILE A 332 7.12 -20.19 -7.91
N ASP A 333 7.07 -20.48 -9.22
CA ASP A 333 6.73 -19.49 -10.24
C ASP A 333 5.40 -18.78 -9.92
N LEU A 334 5.32 -17.48 -10.23
CA LEU A 334 4.10 -16.69 -10.03
C LEU A 334 2.91 -17.25 -10.84
N ILE A 335 3.21 -17.75 -12.04
CA ILE A 335 2.28 -18.42 -12.96
C ILE A 335 2.62 -19.92 -12.94
N SER A 336 1.66 -20.77 -12.60
CA SER A 336 1.91 -22.21 -12.50
C SER A 336 2.26 -22.80 -13.88
N LYS A 337 2.95 -23.95 -13.90
CA LYS A 337 3.23 -24.66 -15.17
C LYS A 337 1.95 -25.05 -15.92
N GLU A 338 0.86 -25.31 -15.21
CA GLU A 338 -0.45 -25.60 -15.77
C GLU A 338 -1.05 -24.35 -16.43
N ASP A 339 -1.06 -23.22 -15.72
CA ASP A 339 -1.50 -21.95 -16.27
C ASP A 339 -0.68 -21.54 -17.49
N ARG A 340 0.65 -21.68 -17.44
CA ARG A 340 1.53 -21.39 -18.59
C ARG A 340 1.15 -22.24 -19.81
N ARG A 341 0.86 -23.54 -19.62
CA ARG A 341 0.40 -24.44 -20.69
C ARG A 341 -0.97 -24.03 -21.23
N GLY A 342 -1.90 -23.68 -20.35
CA GLY A 342 -3.23 -23.19 -20.73
C GLY A 342 -3.17 -21.90 -21.54
N VAL A 343 -2.39 -20.91 -21.10
CA VAL A 343 -2.21 -19.66 -21.85
C VAL A 343 -1.50 -19.91 -23.18
N LYS A 344 -0.53 -20.82 -23.25
CA LYS A 344 0.12 -21.21 -24.51
C LYS A 344 -0.85 -21.85 -25.49
N MET A 345 -1.73 -22.75 -25.02
CA MET A 345 -2.79 -23.36 -25.83
C MET A 345 -3.78 -22.31 -26.36
N LEU A 346 -4.27 -21.43 -25.48
CA LEU A 346 -5.15 -20.32 -25.87
C LEU A 346 -4.47 -19.40 -26.89
N SER A 347 -3.18 -19.13 -26.71
CA SER A 347 -2.40 -18.32 -27.65
C SER A 347 -2.33 -18.95 -29.03
N GLY A 348 -2.16 -20.28 -29.12
CA GLY A 348 -2.20 -21.01 -30.38
C GLY A 348 -3.56 -20.94 -31.06
N ILE A 349 -4.64 -21.18 -30.31
CA ILE A 349 -6.02 -21.15 -30.84
C ILE A 349 -6.36 -19.79 -31.46
N ILE A 350 -5.99 -18.69 -30.79
CA ILE A 350 -6.27 -17.33 -31.27
C ILE A 350 -5.42 -17.01 -32.51
N GLN A 351 -4.14 -17.42 -32.52
CA GLN A 351 -3.27 -17.20 -33.68
C GLN A 351 -3.70 -18.00 -34.92
N GLU A 352 -4.38 -19.12 -34.74
CA GLU A 352 -4.87 -19.99 -35.81
C GLU A 352 -6.29 -19.61 -36.29
N ASN A 353 -6.97 -18.67 -35.63
CA ASN A 353 -8.36 -18.30 -35.94
C ASN A 353 -8.46 -16.84 -36.41
N ASP A 354 -8.62 -16.65 -37.72
CA ASP A 354 -8.74 -15.33 -38.36
C ASP A 354 -9.98 -14.53 -37.92
N ASN A 355 -10.95 -15.17 -37.27
CA ASN A 355 -12.16 -14.51 -36.76
C ASN A 355 -12.01 -13.98 -35.34
N VAL A 356 -10.83 -14.09 -34.71
CA VAL A 356 -10.63 -13.61 -33.33
C VAL A 356 -9.45 -12.65 -33.29
N ASP A 357 -9.70 -11.40 -32.92
CA ASP A 357 -8.66 -10.38 -32.74
C ASP A 357 -8.57 -9.90 -31.28
N VAL A 358 -7.40 -9.38 -30.91
CA VAL A 358 -7.11 -8.87 -29.57
C VAL A 358 -7.42 -7.37 -29.51
N ASP A 359 -8.49 -6.99 -28.83
CA ASP A 359 -8.81 -5.60 -28.56
C ASP A 359 -8.03 -5.11 -27.34
N ARG A 360 -6.90 -4.45 -27.63
CA ARG A 360 -6.04 -3.82 -26.63
C ARG A 360 -6.71 -2.67 -25.90
N GLY A 361 -7.66 -1.96 -26.53
CA GLY A 361 -8.31 -0.79 -25.94
C GLY A 361 -9.27 -1.17 -24.81
N ASN A 362 -10.01 -2.27 -25.01
CA ASN A 362 -10.93 -2.79 -24.00
C ASN A 362 -10.33 -3.90 -23.12
N GLY A 363 -9.18 -4.49 -23.51
CA GLY A 363 -8.55 -5.58 -22.77
C GLY A 363 -9.32 -6.90 -22.91
N GLY A 364 -9.70 -7.25 -24.14
CA GLY A 364 -10.51 -8.43 -24.42
C GLY A 364 -10.26 -9.03 -25.81
N PHE A 365 -11.06 -10.03 -26.15
CA PHE A 365 -11.08 -10.67 -27.46
C PHE A 365 -12.33 -10.23 -28.20
N VAL A 366 -12.18 -9.90 -29.49
CA VAL A 366 -13.28 -9.55 -30.39
C VAL A 366 -13.42 -10.69 -31.39
N VAL A 367 -14.67 -11.10 -31.63
CA VAL A 367 -15.05 -12.18 -32.56
C VAL A 367 -15.89 -11.60 -33.69
#